data_AF-A0A7Y2UNA4-F1
#
_entry.id   AF-A0A7Y2UNA4-F1
#
_cell.length_a   1.000
_cell.length_b   1.000
_cell.length_c   1.000
_cell.angle_alpha   90.00
_cell.angle_beta   90.00
_cell.angle_gamma   90.00
#
_symmetry.space_group_name_H-M   'P 1'
#
loop_
_entity.id
_entity.type
_entity.pdbx_description
1 polymer ?
#
loop_
_entity_poly.entity_id
_entity_poly.type
_entity_poly.pdbx_seq_one_letter_code
_entity_poly.pdbx_strand_id
1 'polypeptide(L)'
;MEFYYNGLGQSDPLDALQSKALTDRFRRGEIFVTGKYYIDALLQYEAHPLVNLLVTTIYNLEDNSFLFQPRLNWEVSQSFELLLGINVSEGSAGSEFGELINPQDGIGFGNPSQAYLIATYFF
;
A
#
# COMPACT_ATOMS: atom_id res chain seq x y z
N MET A 1 -0.77 5.14 -14.74
CA MET A 1 -1.28 6.08 -13.72
C MET A 1 -2.79 6.12 -13.85
N GLU A 2 -3.47 6.12 -12.73
CA GLU A 2 -4.92 6.18 -12.67
C GLU A 2 -5.36 7.10 -11.52
N PHE A 3 -6.57 7.63 -11.66
CA PHE A 3 -7.24 8.35 -10.59
C PHE A 3 -8.33 7.45 -10.04
N TYR A 4 -8.30 7.22 -8.74
CA TYR A 4 -9.25 6.34 -8.07
C TYR A 4 -10.14 7.14 -7.12
N TYR A 5 -11.46 7.00 -7.31
CA TYR A 5 -12.47 7.59 -6.45
C TYR A 5 -13.20 6.51 -5.64
N ASN A 6 -13.10 6.60 -4.32
CA ASN A 6 -13.80 5.73 -3.38
C ASN A 6 -15.05 6.41 -2.83
N GLY A 7 -16.22 6.04 -3.36
CA GLY A 7 -17.51 6.63 -2.95
C GLY A 7 -17.94 6.32 -1.52
N LEU A 8 -17.28 5.37 -0.83
CA LEU A 8 -17.51 5.08 0.59
C LEU A 8 -16.48 5.73 1.51
N GLY A 9 -15.44 6.34 0.94
CA GLY A 9 -14.33 6.90 1.67
C GLY A 9 -14.73 8.04 2.62
N GLN A 10 -13.94 8.23 3.66
CA GLN A 10 -14.09 9.34 4.62
C GLN A 10 -12.84 10.20 4.61
N SER A 11 -13.01 11.51 4.83
CA SER A 11 -11.88 12.45 4.82
C SER A 11 -11.03 12.34 6.09
N ASP A 12 -11.59 11.78 7.17
CA ASP A 12 -10.86 11.40 8.38
C ASP A 12 -10.74 9.86 8.44
N PRO A 13 -9.52 9.30 8.53
CA PRO A 13 -9.32 7.85 8.66
C PRO A 13 -10.00 7.24 9.89
N LEU A 14 -10.14 7.97 11.00
CA LEU A 14 -10.83 7.47 12.19
C LEU A 14 -12.35 7.34 11.97
N ASP A 15 -12.94 8.27 11.21
CA ASP A 15 -14.34 8.18 10.80
C ASP A 15 -14.57 7.00 9.86
N ALA A 16 -13.59 6.69 9.00
CA ALA A 16 -13.64 5.53 8.12
C ALA A 16 -13.74 4.21 8.91
N LEU A 17 -13.03 4.09 10.04
CA LEU A 17 -13.07 2.91 10.91
C LEU A 17 -14.44 2.72 11.58
N GLN A 18 -15.20 3.80 11.79
CA GLN A 18 -16.56 3.75 12.36
C GLN A 18 -17.62 3.38 11.32
N SER A 19 -17.34 3.55 10.03
CA SER A 19 -18.25 3.20 8.94
C SER A 19 -18.36 1.69 8.76
N LYS A 20 -19.47 1.10 9.23
CA LYS A 20 -19.73 -0.34 9.05
C LYS A 20 -19.68 -0.76 7.58
N ALA A 21 -20.22 0.06 6.67
CA ALA A 21 -20.25 -0.24 5.25
C ALA A 21 -18.84 -0.31 4.63
N LEU A 22 -17.93 0.55 5.08
CA LEU A 22 -16.52 0.55 4.65
C LEU A 22 -15.79 -0.63 5.28
N THR A 23 -15.86 -0.77 6.61
CA THR A 23 -15.15 -1.83 7.36
C THR A 23 -15.56 -3.23 6.92
N ASP A 24 -16.85 -3.47 6.60
CA ASP A 24 -17.31 -4.77 6.09
C ASP A 24 -16.70 -5.10 4.71
N ARG A 25 -16.52 -4.11 3.83
CA ARG A 25 -15.90 -4.29 2.51
C ARG A 25 -14.39 -4.45 2.60
N PHE A 26 -13.77 -3.66 3.48
CA PHE A 26 -12.34 -3.73 3.77
C PHE A 26 -11.97 -5.14 4.28
N ARG A 27 -12.75 -5.69 5.21
CA ARG A 27 -12.57 -7.07 5.71
C ARG A 27 -12.75 -8.15 4.64
N ARG A 28 -13.59 -7.91 3.63
CA ARG A 28 -13.75 -8.82 2.48
C ARG A 28 -12.65 -8.63 1.42
N GLY A 29 -11.79 -7.63 1.56
CA GLY A 29 -10.76 -7.30 0.57
C GLY A 29 -11.31 -6.63 -0.69
N GLU A 30 -12.54 -6.09 -0.65
CA GLU A 30 -13.15 -5.39 -1.80
C GLU A 30 -12.61 -3.98 -1.98
N ILE A 31 -12.11 -3.38 -0.89
CA ILE A 31 -11.46 -2.07 -0.85
C ILE A 31 -10.21 -2.19 0.02
N PHE A 32 -9.20 -1.40 -0.29
CA PHE A 32 -7.90 -1.41 0.37
C PHE A 32 -7.48 -0.02 0.88
N VAL A 33 -8.36 0.97 0.73
CA VAL A 33 -8.16 2.36 1.14
C VAL A 33 -9.42 2.92 1.84
N THR A 34 -9.24 3.98 2.62
CA THR A 34 -10.21 4.55 3.57
C THR A 34 -10.69 5.96 3.20
N GLY A 35 -9.86 6.75 2.53
CA GLY A 35 -10.17 8.06 1.94
C GLY A 35 -10.94 7.98 0.62
N LYS A 36 -11.16 9.14 -0.01
CA LYS A 36 -12.01 9.28 -1.21
C LYS A 36 -11.24 9.43 -2.51
N TYR A 37 -10.11 10.12 -2.51
CA TYR A 37 -9.43 10.54 -3.74
C TYR A 37 -7.98 10.09 -3.75
N TYR A 38 -7.62 9.29 -4.75
CA TYR A 38 -6.28 8.74 -4.90
C TYR A 38 -5.71 8.95 -6.29
N ILE A 39 -4.40 9.07 -6.35
CA ILE A 39 -3.62 8.86 -7.57
C ILE A 39 -2.77 7.63 -7.38
N ASP A 40 -2.95 6.67 -8.27
CA ASP A 40 -2.18 5.43 -8.28
C ASP A 40 -1.27 5.41 -9.50
N ALA A 41 -0.02 5.04 -9.27
CA ALA A 41 0.98 4.92 -10.31
C ALA A 41 1.65 3.55 -10.22
N LEU A 42 1.62 2.83 -11.33
CA LEU A 42 2.38 1.60 -11.53
C LEU A 42 3.41 1.85 -12.64
N LEU A 43 4.68 1.64 -12.30
CA LEU A 43 5.78 1.58 -13.26
C LEU A 43 6.27 0.14 -13.33
N GLN A 44 6.38 -0.39 -14.55
CA GLN A 44 7.03 -1.67 -14.83
C GLN A 44 8.22 -1.38 -15.74
N TYR A 45 9.40 -1.80 -15.31
CA TYR A 45 10.64 -1.63 -16.03
C TYR A 45 11.37 -2.97 -16.14
N GLU A 46 11.43 -3.48 -17.36
CA GLU A 46 12.22 -4.66 -17.70
C GLU A 46 13.67 -4.21 -17.93
N ALA A 47 14.50 -4.32 -16.89
CA ALA A 47 15.93 -3.97 -16.99
C ALA A 47 16.71 -5.04 -17.78
N HIS A 48 16.25 -6.29 -17.67
CA HIS A 48 16.79 -7.46 -18.34
C HIS A 48 15.67 -8.52 -18.41
N PRO A 49 15.67 -9.48 -19.37
CA PRO A 49 14.63 -10.53 -19.43
C PRO A 49 14.41 -11.30 -18.12
N LEU A 50 15.47 -11.43 -17.32
CA LEU A 50 15.45 -12.11 -16.01
C LEU A 50 15.25 -11.16 -14.82
N VAL A 51 15.24 -9.84 -15.03
CA VAL A 51 15.24 -8.83 -13.96
C VAL A 51 14.22 -7.75 -14.26
N ASN A 52 13.12 -7.79 -13.50
CA ASN A 52 11.99 -6.90 -13.65
C ASN A 52 11.80 -6.05 -12.39
N LEU A 53 11.72 -4.74 -12.57
CA LEU A 53 11.41 -3.79 -11.51
C LEU A 53 9.96 -3.33 -11.65
N LEU A 54 9.19 -3.50 -10.57
CA LEU A 54 7.83 -2.99 -10.44
C LEU A 54 7.83 -1.95 -9.33
N VAL A 55 7.24 -0.80 -9.57
CA VAL A 55 7.08 0.24 -8.56
C VAL A 55 5.61 0.66 -8.54
N THR A 56 4.95 0.43 -7.41
CA THR A 56 3.60 0.90 -7.16
C THR A 56 3.65 2.08 -6.20
N THR A 57 2.91 3.14 -6.48
CA THR A 57 2.67 4.26 -5.57
C THR A 57 1.18 4.53 -5.49
N ILE A 58 0.66 4.63 -4.28
CA ILE A 58 -0.73 5.01 -3.99
C ILE A 58 -0.64 6.30 -3.19
N TYR A 59 -1.20 7.39 -3.71
CA TYR A 59 -1.14 8.72 -3.10
C TYR A 59 -2.55 9.18 -2.73
N ASN A 60 -2.79 9.43 -1.45
CA ASN A 60 -4.04 9.98 -0.97
C ASN A 60 -4.01 11.52 -1.12
N LEU A 61 -4.92 12.06 -1.93
CA LEU A 61 -4.97 13.49 -2.23
C LEU A 61 -5.60 14.34 -1.11
N GLU A 62 -6.33 13.73 -0.17
CA GLU A 62 -7.00 14.47 0.91
C GLU A 62 -6.02 14.79 2.05
N ASP A 63 -5.21 13.81 2.45
CA ASP A 63 -4.27 13.94 3.58
C ASP A 63 -2.79 14.03 3.17
N ASN A 64 -2.50 13.97 1.85
CA ASN A 64 -1.16 14.01 1.26
C ASN A 64 -0.23 12.88 1.69
N SER A 65 -0.77 11.79 2.24
CA SER A 65 -0.02 10.60 2.61
C SER A 65 0.11 9.61 1.44
N PHE A 66 1.09 8.73 1.48
CA PHE A 66 1.33 7.78 0.40
C PHE A 66 1.90 6.44 0.83
N LEU A 67 1.62 5.43 0.02
CA LEU A 67 2.20 4.10 0.08
C LEU A 67 3.09 3.87 -1.16
N PHE A 68 4.37 3.62 -0.93
CA PHE A 68 5.37 3.37 -1.97
C PHE A 68 5.90 1.94 -1.87
N GLN A 69 5.80 1.19 -2.97
CA GLN A 69 6.07 -0.24 -3.02
C GLN A 69 6.96 -0.63 -4.21
N PRO A 70 8.29 -0.48 -4.10
CA PRO A 70 9.20 -1.05 -5.08
C PRO A 70 9.35 -2.55 -4.87
N ARG A 71 9.38 -3.30 -5.97
CA ARG A 71 9.53 -4.74 -6.03
C ARG A 71 10.45 -5.14 -7.17
N LEU A 72 11.41 -6.01 -6.88
CA LEU A 72 12.29 -6.62 -7.87
C LEU A 72 11.95 -8.09 -7.99
N ASN A 73 11.62 -8.52 -9.21
CA ASN A 73 11.51 -9.93 -9.56
C ASN A 73 12.77 -10.33 -10.31
N TRP A 74 13.48 -11.33 -9.81
CA TRP A 74 14.71 -11.84 -10.40
C TRP A 74 14.64 -13.35 -10.62
N GLU A 75 14.66 -13.76 -11.88
CA GLU A 75 14.84 -15.15 -12.31
C GLU A 75 16.35 -15.47 -12.26
N VAL A 76 16.79 -16.07 -11.15
CA VAL A 76 18.21 -16.38 -10.92
C VAL A 76 18.65 -17.55 -11.78
N SER A 77 17.77 -18.52 -11.98
CA SER A 77 17.94 -19.66 -12.90
C SER A 77 16.58 -20.15 -13.38
N GLN A 78 16.56 -21.13 -14.29
CA GLN A 78 15.32 -21.75 -14.77
C GLN A 78 14.45 -22.39 -13.68
N SER A 79 15.03 -22.65 -12.50
CA SER A 79 14.35 -23.31 -11.38
C SER A 79 14.37 -22.49 -10.10
N PHE A 80 14.87 -21.25 -10.13
CA PHE A 80 15.01 -20.43 -8.93
C PHE A 80 14.69 -18.96 -9.18
N GLU A 81 13.73 -18.45 -8.40
CA GLU A 81 13.25 -17.08 -8.46
C GLU A 81 13.41 -16.40 -7.10
N LEU A 82 13.77 -15.13 -7.13
CA LEU A 82 13.81 -14.24 -5.98
C LEU A 82 12.87 -13.06 -6.23
N LEU A 83 12.04 -12.79 -5.23
CA LEU A 83 11.23 -11.59 -5.17
C LEU A 83 11.68 -10.78 -3.96
N LEU A 84 12.14 -9.56 -4.21
CA LEU A 84 12.48 -8.58 -3.18
C LEU A 84 11.44 -7.47 -3.20
N GLY A 85 10.99 -7.01 -2.04
CA GLY A 85 10.08 -5.88 -2.00
C GLY A 85 10.18 -5.08 -0.72
N ILE A 86 9.79 -3.82 -0.85
CA ILE A 86 9.69 -2.88 0.26
C ILE A 86 8.28 -2.28 0.21
N ASN A 87 7.68 -2.07 1.37
CA ASN A 87 6.46 -1.27 1.54
C ASN A 87 6.80 -0.12 2.49
N VAL A 88 6.78 1.10 1.98
CA VAL A 88 6.99 2.32 2.77
C VAL A 88 5.68 3.09 2.80
N SER A 89 5.16 3.32 4.00
CA SER A 89 3.99 4.12 4.25
C SER A 89 4.47 5.41 4.91
N GLU A 90 4.16 6.58 4.34
CA GLU A 90 4.61 7.88 4.83
C GLU A 90 3.45 8.89 4.82
N GLY A 91 3.32 9.66 5.89
CA GLY A 91 2.29 10.68 6.04
C GLY A 91 2.34 11.33 7.43
N SER A 92 1.66 12.47 7.60
CA SER A 92 1.54 13.11 8.91
C SER A 92 0.75 12.26 9.91
N ALA A 93 0.93 12.48 11.21
CA ALA A 93 0.07 11.83 12.20
C ALA A 93 -1.41 12.18 11.97
N GLY A 94 -2.28 11.19 12.07
CA GLY A 94 -3.71 11.25 11.71
C GLY A 94 -4.02 10.94 10.24
N SER A 95 -3.01 10.79 9.37
CA SER A 95 -3.22 10.40 7.97
C SER A 95 -3.31 8.87 7.79
N GLU A 96 -3.93 8.44 6.70
CA GLU A 96 -4.15 7.02 6.40
C GLU A 96 -2.84 6.22 6.31
N PHE A 97 -1.85 6.76 5.60
CA PHE A 97 -0.55 6.12 5.42
C PHE A 97 0.51 6.62 6.42
N GLY A 98 0.13 7.45 7.40
CA GLY A 98 0.99 7.87 8.50
C GLY A 98 0.76 7.05 9.77
N GLU A 99 0.67 7.76 10.90
CA GLU A 99 0.37 7.18 12.21
C GLU A 99 -1.06 7.56 12.63
N LEU A 100 -1.94 6.57 12.83
CA LEU A 100 -3.28 6.82 13.35
C LEU A 100 -3.20 7.00 14.86
N ILE A 101 -3.64 8.15 15.38
CA ILE A 101 -3.65 8.41 16.82
C ILE A 101 -4.97 7.91 17.41
N ASN A 102 -4.91 7.03 18.40
CA ASN A 102 -6.09 6.66 19.17
C ASN A 102 -6.52 7.84 20.06
N PRO A 103 -7.74 8.39 19.89
CA PRO A 103 -8.19 9.54 20.68
C PRO A 103 -8.33 9.27 22.18
N GLN A 104 -8.41 8.00 22.60
CA GLN A 104 -8.69 7.63 23.99
C GLN A 104 -7.43 7.60 24.88
N ASP A 105 -6.31 7.13 24.34
CA ASP A 105 -5.05 6.95 25.09
C ASP A 105 -3.86 7.72 24.46
N GLY A 106 -4.04 8.31 23.28
CA GLY A 106 -3.01 9.06 22.57
C GLY A 106 -1.91 8.18 21.96
N ILE A 107 -2.08 6.85 21.96
CA ILE A 107 -1.12 5.93 21.35
C ILE A 107 -1.31 5.98 19.84
N GLY A 108 -0.21 6.18 19.12
CA GLY A 108 -0.20 6.12 17.67
C GLY A 108 0.03 4.70 17.15
N PHE A 109 -0.69 4.37 16.09
CA PHE A 109 -0.65 3.10 15.38
C PHE A 109 -0.40 3.41 13.90
N GLY A 110 0.85 3.28 13.48
CA GLY A 110 1.24 3.43 12.08
C GLY A 110 1.44 2.07 11.41
N ASN A 111 1.42 2.08 10.08
CA ASN A 111 1.90 0.93 9.30
C ASN A 111 3.44 0.96 9.31
N PRO A 112 4.13 -0.02 9.94
CA PRO A 112 5.59 -0.04 9.90
C PRO A 112 6.06 -0.26 8.47
N SER A 113 7.14 0.43 8.09
CA SER A 113 7.85 0.13 6.85
C SER A 113 8.33 -1.31 6.88
N GLN A 114 8.05 -2.06 5.82
CA GLN A 114 8.34 -3.48 5.73
C GLN A 114 9.25 -3.76 4.55
N ALA A 115 10.22 -4.65 4.74
CA ALA A 115 10.99 -5.24 3.65
C ALA A 115 10.82 -6.75 3.70
N TYR A 116 10.76 -7.38 2.53
CA TYR A 116 10.57 -8.82 2.42
C TYR A 116 11.34 -9.41 1.25
N LEU A 117 11.65 -10.70 1.40
CA LEU A 117 12.26 -11.54 0.39
C LEU A 117 11.47 -12.83 0.32
N ILE A 118 11.10 -13.23 -0.89
CA ILE A 118 10.48 -14.53 -1.17
C ILE A 118 11.43 -15.25 -2.13
N ALA A 119 11.82 -16.46 -1.75
CA ALA A 119 12.61 -17.35 -2.59
C ALA A 119 11.73 -18.52 -3.01
N THR A 120 11.66 -18.76 -4.32
CA THR A 120 10.84 -19.82 -4.89
C THR A 120 11.71 -20.74 -5.73
N TYR A 121 11.62 -22.04 -5.45
CA TYR A 121 12.37 -23.07 -6.16
C TYR A 121 11.40 -24.09 -6.78
N PHE A 122 11.63 -24.44 -8.03
CA PHE A 122 10.82 -25.37 -8.80
C PHE A 122 11.63 -26.62 -9.17
N PHE A 123 10.98 -27.79 -9.24
CA PHE A 123 11.60 -29.08 -9.55
C PHE A 123 10.94 -29.77 -10.75
#